data_AF-A0A1J8Q8V5-F1
#
_entry.id   AF-A0A1J8Q8V5-F1
#
_cell.length_a   1.000
_cell.length_b   1.000
_cell.length_c   1.000
_cell.angle_alpha   90.00
_cell.angle_beta   90.00
_cell.angle_gamma   90.00
#
_symmetry.space_group_name_H-M   'P 1'
#
loop_
_entity.id
_entity.type
_entity.pdbx_description
1 polymer ?
#
loop_
_entity_poly.entity_id
_entity_poly.type
_entity_poly.pdbx_seq_one_letter_code
_entity_poly.pdbx_strand_id
1 'polypeptide(L)'
;MQTGIYAALGVSQALTMFMMGAVFALLTYYASQQLHRRSIQRVMYAPMSFFETTPLGRIMNRFAKDIDTVDNLIGDSLRMLTATASQIIGAIILISIIIPYFLAVAFVIIVCYAYAAYFYRASARELKHLDAILRSSLYSHFSESLSGLTTIRAYGELDRFLAENVELVDVENR
;
A
#
# COMPACT_ATOMS: atom_id res chain seq x y z
N MET A 1 36.56 29.42 -5.91
CA MET A 1 35.93 28.76 -7.08
C MET A 1 35.22 27.46 -6.70
N GLN A 2 35.85 26.52 -6.01
CA GLN A 2 35.23 25.23 -5.63
C GLN A 2 33.96 25.40 -4.76
N THR A 3 33.98 26.32 -3.79
CA THR A 3 32.82 26.62 -2.93
C THR A 3 31.59 27.11 -3.69
N GLY A 4 31.77 27.88 -4.77
CA GLY A 4 30.68 28.35 -5.62
C GLY A 4 30.01 27.23 -6.41
N ILE A 5 30.79 26.22 -6.85
CA ILE A 5 30.27 25.06 -7.57
C ILE A 5 29.42 24.19 -6.63
N TYR A 6 29.89 23.93 -5.40
CA TYR A 6 29.10 23.18 -4.42
C TYR A 6 27.82 23.91 -4.02
N ALA A 7 27.87 25.24 -3.86
CA ALA A 7 26.68 26.05 -3.58
C ALA A 7 25.68 25.97 -4.75
N ALA A 8 26.14 26.09 -6.00
CA ALA A 8 25.29 25.97 -7.18
C ALA A 8 24.64 24.58 -7.29
N LEU A 9 25.40 23.52 -7.03
CA LEU A 9 24.87 22.15 -7.01
C LEU A 9 23.81 21.97 -5.93
N GLY A 10 24.04 22.47 -4.71
CA GLY A 10 23.05 22.41 -3.63
C GLY A 10 21.75 23.15 -3.97
N VAL A 11 21.85 24.35 -4.56
CA VAL A 11 20.67 25.10 -5.03
C VAL A 11 19.94 24.34 -6.14
N SER A 12 20.66 23.78 -7.11
CA SER A 12 20.07 22.98 -8.20
C SER A 12 19.36 21.73 -7.69
N GLN A 13 19.92 21.06 -6.68
CA GLN A 13 19.31 19.90 -6.04
C GLN A 13 18.03 20.27 -5.31
N ALA A 14 18.05 21.35 -4.52
CA ALA A 14 16.87 21.83 -3.80
C ALA A 14 15.73 22.19 -4.77
N LEU A 15 16.05 22.90 -5.86
CA LEU A 15 15.09 23.24 -6.89
C LEU A 15 14.51 21.99 -7.56
N THR A 16 15.36 21.02 -7.90
CA THR A 16 14.92 19.76 -8.54
C THR A 16 14.02 18.95 -7.61
N MET A 17 14.36 18.86 -6.31
CA MET A 17 13.52 18.18 -5.31
C MET A 17 12.15 18.86 -5.17
N PHE A 18 12.12 20.19 -5.13
CA PHE A 18 10.87 20.94 -5.09
C PHE A 18 10.02 20.69 -6.34
N MET A 19 10.61 20.77 -7.53
CA MET A 19 9.93 20.52 -8.80
C MET A 19 9.39 19.08 -8.88
N MET A 20 10.19 18.09 -8.47
CA MET A 20 9.74 16.70 -8.39
C MET A 20 8.53 16.57 -7.46
N GLY A 21 8.60 17.14 -6.25
CA GLY A 21 7.48 17.13 -5.30
C GLY A 21 6.21 17.74 -5.89
N ALA A 22 6.33 18.91 -6.54
CA ALA A 22 5.21 19.59 -7.18
C ALA A 22 4.60 18.75 -8.33
N VAL A 23 5.43 18.14 -9.17
CA VAL A 23 4.97 17.28 -10.28
C VAL A 23 4.21 16.06 -9.75
N PHE A 24 4.75 15.35 -8.75
CA PHE A 24 4.07 14.19 -8.17
C PHE A 24 2.76 14.57 -7.47
N ALA A 25 2.71 15.72 -6.78
CA ALA A 25 1.49 16.22 -6.16
C ALA A 25 0.41 16.53 -7.22
N LEU A 26 0.77 17.25 -8.29
CA LEU A 26 -0.17 17.57 -9.37
C LEU A 26 -0.64 16.31 -10.10
N LEU A 27 0.26 15.38 -10.42
CA LEU A 27 -0.08 14.12 -11.08
C LEU A 27 -1.07 13.30 -10.26
N THR A 28 -0.82 13.16 -8.95
CA THR A 28 -1.70 12.41 -8.04
C THR A 28 -3.07 13.08 -7.93
N TYR A 29 -3.08 14.42 -7.79
CA TYR A 29 -4.31 15.20 -7.75
C TYR A 29 -5.17 15.01 -9.02
N TYR A 30 -4.58 15.17 -10.22
CA TYR A 30 -5.31 14.99 -11.46
C TYR A 30 -5.77 13.55 -11.67
N ALA A 31 -4.95 12.56 -11.32
CA ALA A 31 -5.29 11.15 -11.41
C ALA A 31 -6.49 10.81 -10.53
N SER A 32 -6.47 11.26 -9.27
CA SER A 32 -7.57 11.05 -8.33
C SER A 32 -8.84 11.76 -8.75
N GLN A 33 -8.76 13.04 -9.14
CA GLN A 33 -9.93 13.79 -9.61
C GLN A 33 -10.58 13.09 -10.82
N GLN A 34 -9.78 12.59 -11.75
CA GLN A 34 -10.28 11.88 -12.92
C GLN A 34 -10.91 10.53 -12.56
N LEU A 35 -10.32 9.77 -11.62
CA LEU A 35 -10.87 8.52 -11.12
C LEU A 35 -12.17 8.72 -10.35
N HIS A 36 -12.22 9.71 -9.46
CA HIS A 36 -13.41 10.08 -8.69
C HIS A 36 -14.54 10.50 -9.63
N ARG A 37 -14.28 11.41 -10.57
CA ARG A 37 -15.28 11.88 -11.54
C ARG A 37 -15.81 10.76 -12.42
N ARG A 38 -14.94 9.89 -12.95
CA ARG A 38 -15.36 8.72 -13.74
C ARG A 38 -16.19 7.73 -12.92
N SER A 39 -15.83 7.54 -11.65
CA SER A 39 -16.53 6.62 -10.75
C SER A 39 -17.93 7.13 -10.42
N ILE A 40 -18.08 8.42 -10.07
CA ILE A 40 -19.39 9.05 -9.87
C ILE A 40 -20.25 8.92 -11.13
N GLN A 41 -19.70 9.29 -12.29
CA GLN A 41 -20.44 9.22 -13.54
C GLN A 41 -20.98 7.80 -13.79
N ARG A 42 -20.13 6.77 -13.64
CA ARG A 42 -20.55 5.38 -13.84
C ARG A 42 -21.60 4.90 -12.84
N VAL A 43 -21.50 5.34 -11.58
CA VAL A 43 -22.51 4.99 -10.56
C VAL A 43 -23.84 5.66 -10.88
N MET A 44 -23.85 6.93 -11.29
CA MET A 44 -25.08 7.65 -11.66
C MET A 44 -25.83 7.02 -12.85
N TYR A 45 -25.11 6.39 -13.79
CA TYR A 45 -25.69 5.69 -14.93
C TYR A 45 -25.86 4.17 -14.71
N ALA A 46 -25.63 3.67 -13.49
CA ALA A 46 -25.77 2.25 -13.20
C ALA A 46 -27.25 1.83 -13.17
N PRO A 47 -27.60 0.62 -13.65
CA PRO A 47 -28.96 0.10 -13.57
C PRO A 47 -29.39 -0.13 -12.12
N MET A 48 -30.69 -0.14 -11.85
CA MET A 48 -31.23 -0.34 -10.49
C MET A 48 -30.78 -1.67 -9.87
N SER A 49 -30.61 -2.71 -10.70
CA SER A 49 -30.08 -4.01 -10.28
C SER A 49 -28.68 -3.92 -9.62
N PHE A 50 -27.87 -2.93 -9.99
CA PHE A 50 -26.57 -2.70 -9.34
C PHE A 50 -26.75 -2.25 -7.88
N PHE A 51 -27.73 -1.38 -7.63
CA PHE A 51 -28.00 -0.84 -6.29
C PHE A 51 -28.74 -1.84 -5.39
N GLU A 52 -29.51 -2.74 -5.98
CA GLU A 52 -30.16 -3.84 -5.24
C GLU A 52 -29.17 -4.96 -4.87
N THR A 53 -28.18 -5.23 -5.72
CA THR A 53 -27.18 -6.29 -5.45
C THR A 53 -25.97 -5.82 -4.66
N THR A 54 -25.67 -4.52 -4.70
CA THR A 54 -24.47 -3.95 -4.07
C THR A 54 -24.85 -3.14 -2.83
N PRO A 55 -24.40 -3.51 -1.62
CA PRO A 55 -24.74 -2.77 -0.42
C PRO A 55 -24.18 -1.34 -0.48
N LEU A 56 -25.00 -0.35 -0.07
CA LEU A 56 -24.63 1.07 -0.09
C LEU A 56 -23.30 1.35 0.63
N GLY A 57 -23.02 0.63 1.72
CA GLY A 57 -21.77 0.75 2.46
C GLY A 57 -20.52 0.42 1.63
N ARG A 58 -20.60 -0.53 0.68
CA ARG A 58 -19.48 -0.87 -0.21
C ARG A 58 -19.23 0.26 -1.22
N ILE A 59 -20.28 0.89 -1.71
CA ILE A 59 -20.18 2.05 -2.61
C ILE A 59 -19.53 3.21 -1.85
N MET A 60 -19.98 3.49 -0.62
CA MET A 60 -19.41 4.53 0.23
C MET A 60 -17.93 4.28 0.55
N ASN A 61 -17.57 3.05 0.90
CA ASN A 61 -16.17 2.70 1.20
C ASN A 61 -15.25 2.90 -0.02
N ARG A 62 -15.74 2.65 -1.24
CA ARG A 62 -14.98 2.97 -2.47
C ARG A 62 -14.75 4.46 -2.65
N PHE A 63 -15.77 5.29 -2.40
CA PHE A 63 -15.61 6.75 -2.55
C PHE A 63 -14.82 7.41 -1.41
N ALA A 64 -14.80 6.80 -0.22
CA ALA A 64 -14.03 7.29 0.90
C ALA A 64 -12.61 6.68 0.94
N LYS A 65 -12.51 5.39 1.29
CA LYS A 65 -11.24 4.73 1.63
C LYS A 65 -10.38 4.42 0.41
N ASP A 66 -10.99 3.96 -0.68
CA ASP A 66 -10.20 3.61 -1.88
C ASP A 66 -9.67 4.88 -2.57
N ILE A 67 -10.44 5.97 -2.57
CA ILE A 67 -10.00 7.26 -3.13
C ILE A 67 -8.93 7.90 -2.23
N ASP A 68 -9.09 7.85 -0.91
CA ASP A 68 -8.03 8.26 0.03
C ASP A 68 -6.72 7.48 -0.18
N THR A 69 -6.82 6.18 -0.45
CA THR A 69 -5.66 5.34 -0.78
C THR A 69 -4.98 5.82 -2.08
N VAL A 70 -5.75 6.20 -3.09
CA VAL A 70 -5.22 6.74 -4.36
C VAL A 70 -4.55 8.11 -4.14
N ASP A 71 -5.17 8.97 -3.34
CA ASP A 71 -4.68 10.32 -3.06
C ASP A 71 -3.39 10.34 -2.25
N ASN A 72 -3.32 9.53 -1.19
CA ASN A 72 -2.24 9.63 -0.22
C ASN A 72 -1.22 8.50 -0.37
N LEU A 73 -1.69 7.25 -0.43
CA LEU A 73 -0.80 6.09 -0.36
C LEU A 73 -0.08 5.82 -1.69
N ILE A 74 -0.81 5.84 -2.81
CA ILE A 74 -0.24 5.55 -4.14
C ILE A 74 0.74 6.65 -4.55
N GLY A 75 0.37 7.92 -4.34
CA GLY A 75 1.22 9.07 -4.65
C GLY A 75 2.57 9.01 -3.93
N ASP A 76 2.57 8.79 -2.61
CA ASP A 76 3.81 8.72 -1.84
C ASP A 76 4.63 7.46 -2.16
N SER A 77 3.96 6.31 -2.38
CA SER A 77 4.63 5.08 -2.82
C SER A 77 5.35 5.25 -4.16
N LEU A 78 4.74 5.91 -5.14
CA LEU A 78 5.36 6.20 -6.43
C LEU A 78 6.53 7.19 -6.29
N ARG A 79 6.39 8.20 -5.44
CA ARG A 79 7.45 9.16 -5.16
C ARG A 79 8.68 8.46 -4.55
N MET A 80 8.45 7.61 -3.56
CA MET A 80 9.49 6.81 -2.91
C MET A 80 10.15 5.84 -3.89
N LEU A 81 9.37 5.11 -4.69
CA LEU A 81 9.87 4.21 -5.73
C LEU A 81 10.80 4.94 -6.71
N THR A 82 10.37 6.11 -7.19
CA THR A 82 11.13 6.91 -8.16
C THR A 82 12.42 7.45 -7.55
N ALA A 83 12.37 7.89 -6.29
CA ALA A 83 13.56 8.35 -5.57
C ALA A 83 14.57 7.22 -5.36
N THR A 84 14.14 6.07 -4.87
CA THR A 84 15.01 4.90 -4.63
C THR A 84 15.56 4.36 -5.95
N ALA A 85 14.75 4.25 -7.00
CA ALA A 85 15.23 3.83 -8.32
C ALA A 85 16.30 4.78 -8.88
N SER A 86 16.07 6.10 -8.76
CA SER A 86 17.04 7.11 -9.19
C SER A 86 18.35 7.02 -8.41
N GLN A 87 18.29 6.76 -7.09
CA GLN A 87 19.48 6.55 -6.26
C GLN A 87 20.27 5.30 -6.70
N ILE A 88 19.60 4.18 -6.94
CA ILE A 88 20.25 2.94 -7.39
C ILE A 88 20.90 3.15 -8.76
N ILE A 89 20.18 3.74 -9.71
CA ILE A 89 20.71 4.02 -11.06
C ILE A 89 21.90 4.98 -10.96
N GLY A 90 21.79 6.05 -10.17
CA GLY A 90 22.87 7.02 -9.95
C GLY A 90 24.10 6.38 -9.34
N ALA A 91 23.94 5.49 -8.36
CA ALA A 91 25.05 4.76 -7.75
C ALA A 91 25.75 3.83 -8.76
N ILE A 92 24.98 3.09 -9.57
CA ILE A 92 25.54 2.20 -10.61
C ILE A 92 26.34 3.01 -11.63
N ILE A 93 25.79 4.14 -12.12
CA ILE A 93 26.47 5.00 -13.09
C ILE A 93 27.77 5.56 -12.49
N LEU A 94 27.70 6.10 -11.28
CA LEU A 94 28.86 6.74 -10.62
C LEU A 94 30.00 5.74 -10.41
N ILE A 95 29.70 4.53 -9.94
CA ILE A 95 30.71 3.48 -9.74
C ILE A 95 31.25 3.00 -11.10
N SER A 96 30.39 2.85 -12.11
CA SER A 96 30.78 2.37 -13.44
C SER A 96 31.72 3.31 -14.18
N ILE A 97 31.71 4.61 -13.88
CA ILE A 97 32.67 5.57 -14.46
C ILE A 97 34.11 5.27 -14.01
N ILE A 98 34.27 4.81 -12.76
CA ILE A 98 35.59 4.50 -12.19
C ILE A 98 35.99 3.06 -12.53
N ILE A 99 35.05 2.12 -12.45
CA ILE A 99 35.29 0.68 -12.64
C ILE A 99 34.23 0.13 -13.63
N PRO A 100 34.49 0.14 -14.95
CA PRO A 100 33.50 -0.29 -15.94
C PRO A 100 33.11 -1.78 -15.81
N TYR A 101 34.04 -2.62 -15.33
CA TYR A 101 33.77 -4.04 -15.07
C TYR A 101 32.73 -4.28 -13.95
N PHE A 102 32.43 -3.27 -13.12
CA PHE A 102 31.39 -3.34 -12.09
C PHE A 102 30.00 -3.64 -12.67
N LEU A 103 29.72 -3.24 -13.92
CA LEU A 103 28.44 -3.52 -14.57
C LEU A 103 28.13 -5.02 -14.66
N ALA A 104 29.13 -5.87 -14.86
CA ALA A 104 28.94 -7.31 -14.88
C ALA A 104 28.47 -7.84 -13.51
N VAL A 105 29.08 -7.34 -12.43
CA VAL A 105 28.71 -7.70 -11.06
C VAL A 105 27.31 -7.15 -10.72
N ALA A 106 27.03 -5.89 -11.06
CA ALA A 106 25.73 -5.28 -10.86
C ALA A 106 24.62 -6.04 -11.58
N PHE A 107 24.86 -6.49 -12.81
CA PHE A 107 23.93 -7.32 -13.56
C PHE A 107 23.61 -8.63 -12.83
N VAL A 108 24.63 -9.35 -12.36
CA VAL A 108 24.43 -10.59 -11.59
C VAL A 108 23.61 -10.32 -10.32
N ILE A 109 23.91 -9.25 -9.58
CA ILE A 109 23.15 -8.87 -8.38
C ILE A 109 21.70 -8.56 -8.72
N ILE A 110 21.42 -7.83 -9.81
CA ILE A 110 20.06 -7.50 -10.24
C ILE A 110 19.28 -8.78 -10.59
N VAL A 111 19.91 -9.74 -11.29
CA VAL A 111 19.28 -11.02 -11.62
C VAL A 111 18.98 -11.83 -10.36
N CYS A 112 19.93 -11.95 -9.44
CA CYS A 112 19.71 -12.61 -8.15
C CYS A 112 18.60 -11.93 -7.34
N TYR A 113 18.59 -10.61 -7.29
CA TYR A 113 17.55 -9.84 -6.63
C TYR A 113 16.19 -10.06 -7.29
N ALA A 114 16.11 -10.07 -8.63
CA ALA A 114 14.86 -10.31 -9.35
C ALA A 114 14.29 -11.71 -9.04
N TYR A 115 15.15 -12.73 -8.98
CA TYR A 115 14.75 -14.08 -8.61
C TYR A 115 14.26 -14.15 -7.15
N ALA A 116 15.03 -13.57 -6.21
CA ALA A 116 14.64 -13.50 -4.81
C ALA A 116 13.34 -12.71 -4.61
N ALA A 117 13.18 -11.59 -5.31
CA ALA A 117 11.98 -10.75 -5.26
C ALA A 117 10.76 -11.46 -5.85
N TYR A 118 10.93 -12.26 -6.89
CA TYR A 118 9.84 -13.09 -7.43
C TYR A 118 9.33 -14.08 -6.39
N PHE A 119 10.25 -14.83 -5.76
CA PHE A 119 9.91 -15.79 -4.71
C PHE A 119 9.28 -15.09 -3.49
N TYR A 120 9.93 -14.03 -2.99
CA TYR A 120 9.47 -13.28 -1.82
C TYR A 120 8.09 -12.64 -2.06
N ARG A 121 7.84 -12.07 -3.25
CA ARG A 121 6.52 -11.47 -3.55
C ARG A 121 5.39 -12.49 -3.53
N ALA A 122 5.63 -13.71 -4.03
CA ALA A 122 4.64 -14.77 -3.99
C ALA A 122 4.30 -15.15 -2.53
N SER A 123 5.33 -15.41 -1.71
CA SER A 123 5.16 -15.74 -0.30
C SER A 123 4.55 -14.60 0.52
N ALA A 124 5.02 -13.37 0.34
CA ALA A 124 4.53 -12.20 1.06
C ALA A 124 3.06 -11.90 0.74
N ARG A 125 2.62 -12.14 -0.51
CA ARG A 125 1.21 -11.98 -0.89
C ARG A 125 0.34 -12.99 -0.15
N GLU A 126 0.78 -14.24 -0.06
CA GLU A 126 0.04 -15.30 0.62
C GLU A 126 -0.03 -15.07 2.14
N LEU A 127 1.09 -14.68 2.75
CA LEU A 127 1.13 -14.29 4.16
C LEU A 127 0.18 -13.13 4.46
N LYS A 128 0.16 -12.10 3.61
CA LYS A 128 -0.78 -10.99 3.76
C LYS A 128 -2.24 -11.42 3.58
N HIS A 129 -2.49 -12.42 2.74
CA HIS A 129 -3.83 -12.97 2.57
C HIS A 129 -4.28 -13.74 3.82
N LEU A 130 -3.39 -14.58 4.39
CA LEU A 130 -3.63 -15.30 5.63
C LEU A 130 -3.88 -14.34 6.80
N ASP A 131 -3.04 -13.32 6.98
CA ASP A 131 -3.25 -12.26 8.00
C ASP A 131 -4.64 -11.60 7.87
N ALA A 132 -5.05 -11.27 6.65
CA ALA A 132 -6.37 -10.69 6.41
C ALA A 132 -7.53 -11.64 6.76
N ILE A 133 -7.39 -12.95 6.50
CA ILE A 133 -8.39 -13.96 6.85
C ILE A 133 -8.48 -14.11 8.38
N LEU A 134 -7.35 -14.25 9.06
CA LEU A 134 -7.29 -14.43 10.52
C LEU A 134 -7.93 -13.25 11.24
N ARG A 135 -7.57 -12.02 10.86
CA ARG A 135 -8.16 -10.79 11.42
C ARG A 135 -9.66 -10.69 11.17
N SER A 136 -10.12 -11.09 9.98
CA SER A 136 -11.55 -11.10 9.66
C SER A 136 -12.32 -12.10 10.52
N SER A 137 -11.74 -13.28 10.77
CA SER A 137 -12.35 -14.29 11.65
C SER A 137 -12.44 -13.79 13.09
N LEU A 138 -11.37 -13.19 13.62
CA LEU A 138 -11.36 -12.59 14.96
C LEU A 138 -12.46 -11.52 15.11
N TYR A 139 -12.53 -10.57 14.17
CA TYR A 139 -13.53 -9.50 14.22
C TYR A 139 -14.96 -10.01 14.06
N SER A 140 -15.17 -11.08 13.28
CA SER A 140 -16.49 -11.71 13.14
C SER A 140 -16.93 -12.36 14.46
N HIS A 141 -16.07 -13.17 15.08
CA HIS A 141 -16.36 -13.83 16.36
C HIS A 141 -16.61 -12.81 17.49
N PHE A 142 -15.81 -11.74 17.53
CA PHE A 142 -16.00 -10.64 18.47
C PHE A 142 -17.33 -9.92 18.27
N SER A 143 -17.69 -9.61 17.02
CA SER A 143 -18.96 -8.95 16.69
C SER A 143 -20.18 -9.83 17.03
N GLU A 144 -20.11 -11.13 16.76
CA GLU A 144 -21.16 -12.09 17.10
C GLU A 144 -21.32 -12.24 18.61
N SER A 145 -20.21 -12.36 19.34
CA SER A 145 -20.19 -12.42 20.81
C SER A 145 -20.79 -11.16 21.44
N LEU A 146 -20.50 -9.97 20.89
CA LEU A 146 -21.04 -8.71 21.39
C LEU A 146 -22.55 -8.59 21.13
N SER A 147 -23.01 -9.00 19.94
CA SER A 147 -24.43 -8.99 19.59
C SER A 147 -25.23 -10.04 20.36
N GLY A 148 -24.64 -11.20 20.67
CA GLY A 148 -25.25 -12.32 21.38
C GLY A 148 -24.99 -12.33 22.89
N LEU A 149 -24.40 -11.28 23.45
CA LEU A 149 -23.88 -11.27 24.83
C LEU A 149 -24.94 -11.64 25.88
N THR A 150 -26.18 -11.18 25.70
CA THR A 150 -27.29 -11.50 26.60
C THR A 150 -27.62 -12.99 26.57
N THR A 151 -27.64 -13.60 25.39
CA THR A 151 -27.86 -15.04 25.21
C THR A 151 -26.70 -15.83 25.81
N ILE A 152 -25.44 -15.48 25.51
CA ILE A 152 -24.26 -16.17 26.05
C ILE A 152 -24.28 -16.15 27.59
N ARG A 153 -24.62 -15.00 28.19
CA ARG A 153 -24.77 -14.87 29.65
C ARG A 153 -25.93 -15.68 30.20
N ALA A 154 -27.07 -15.71 29.52
CA ALA A 154 -28.24 -16.47 29.95
C ALA A 154 -27.99 -18.00 29.96
N TYR A 155 -27.14 -18.50 29.05
CA TYR A 155 -26.75 -19.92 28.98
C TYR A 155 -25.50 -20.26 29.81
N GLY A 156 -24.81 -19.28 30.41
CA GLY A 156 -23.62 -19.52 31.23
C GLY A 156 -22.36 -19.91 30.46
N GLU A 157 -22.32 -19.69 29.15
CA GLU A 157 -21.22 -20.14 28.25
C GLU A 157 -20.13 -19.06 28.05
N LEU A 158 -20.02 -18.09 28.96
CA LEU A 158 -19.13 -16.93 28.79
C LEU A 158 -17.65 -17.31 28.77
N ASP A 159 -17.25 -18.28 29.61
CA ASP A 159 -15.86 -18.76 29.68
C ASP A 159 -15.43 -19.48 28.39
N ARG A 160 -16.36 -20.21 27.74
CA ARG A 160 -16.10 -20.89 26.47
C ARG A 160 -15.80 -19.87 25.36
N PHE A 161 -16.67 -18.87 25.21
CA PHE A 161 -16.48 -17.81 24.21
C PHE A 161 -15.22 -16.97 24.47
N LEU A 162 -14.86 -16.74 25.73
CA LEU A 162 -13.60 -16.08 26.10
C LEU A 162 -12.39 -16.93 25.70
N ALA A 163 -12.40 -18.23 25.99
CA ALA A 163 -11.31 -19.13 25.63
C ALA A 163 -11.13 -19.21 24.10
N GLU A 164 -12.22 -19.32 23.34
CA GLU A 164 -12.19 -19.28 21.88
C GLU A 164 -11.62 -17.94 21.34
N ASN A 165 -11.99 -16.82 21.97
CA ASN A 165 -11.46 -15.52 21.56
C ASN A 165 -9.96 -15.39 21.81
N VAL A 166 -9.47 -15.87 22.96
CA VAL A 166 -8.03 -15.91 23.27
C VAL A 166 -7.28 -16.78 22.27
N GLU A 167 -7.82 -17.95 21.90
CA GLU A 167 -7.21 -18.82 20.89
C GLU A 167 -7.12 -18.13 19.52
N LEU A 168 -8.17 -17.43 19.09
CA LEU A 168 -8.15 -16.67 17.84
C LEU A 168 -7.12 -15.53 17.85
N VAL A 169 -6.95 -14.83 18.97
CA VAL A 169 -5.92 -13.79 19.14
C VAL A 169 -4.51 -14.41 19.10
N ASP A 170 -4.31 -15.56 19.74
CA ASP A 170 -3.04 -16.27 19.74
C ASP A 170 -2.67 -16.76 18.33
N VAL A 171 -3.64 -17.20 17.53
CA VAL A 171 -3.42 -17.58 16.13
C VAL A 171 -3.09 -16.37 15.25
N GLU A 172 -3.71 -15.21 15.46
CA GLU A 172 -3.37 -13.98 14.71
C GLU A 172 -1.97 -13.45 15.06
N ASN A 173 -1.54 -13.58 16.32
CA ASN A 173 -0.25 -13.06 16.80
C ASN A 173 0.96 -13.97 16.54
N ARG A 174 0.77 -15.15 15.96
CA ARG A 174 1.83 -16.16 15.76
C ARG A 174 2.50 -16.09 14.38
#